data_AF-A0A535SR18-F1
#
_entry.id   AF-A0A535SR18-F1
#
_cell.length_a   1.000
_cell.length_b   1.000
_cell.length_c   1.000
_cell.angle_alpha   90.00
_cell.angle_beta   90.00
_cell.angle_gamma   90.00
#
_symmetry.space_group_name_H-M   'P 1'
#
loop_
_entity.id
_entity.type
_entity.pdbx_description
1 polymer ?
#
loop_
_entity_poly.entity_id
_entity_poly.type
_entity_poly.pdbx_seq_one_letter_code
_entity_poly.pdbx_strand_id
1 'polypeptide(L)'
;MCNPALKKIGKRVLQIGLPIVIIAFFLYKIRDWGNWQQLVASFHQWNYWLLALSFLGFILQEMSYGLIWQAVLRRLGHALPLRVCLRIYLASEFVRYIPGNVWHVLTRILWVGKYGVPRPIAFASMTVELITKLAAGALIFAVSLLFWGNLGTVSSLFQSSFIIVL
;
A
#
# COMPACT_ATOMS: atom_id res chain seq x y z
N MET A 1 -40.27 -9.48 10.26
CA MET A 1 -39.71 -8.19 10.76
C MET A 1 -38.37 -8.47 11.43
N CYS A 2 -37.25 -8.25 10.74
CA CYS A 2 -35.92 -8.57 11.28
C CYS A 2 -35.42 -7.42 12.17
N ASN A 3 -35.20 -7.69 13.45
CA ASN A 3 -34.94 -6.67 14.48
C ASN A 3 -33.63 -5.90 14.18
N PRO A 4 -33.66 -4.57 13.99
CA PRO A 4 -32.50 -3.76 13.61
C PRO A 4 -31.33 -3.85 14.61
N ALA A 5 -31.58 -4.25 15.86
CA ALA A 5 -30.56 -4.50 16.86
C ALA A 5 -29.67 -5.72 16.52
N LEU A 6 -30.26 -6.81 15.99
CA LEU A 6 -29.53 -8.03 15.64
C LEU A 6 -28.55 -7.80 14.46
N LYS A 7 -28.94 -7.00 13.46
CA LYS A 7 -28.03 -6.59 12.37
C LYS A 7 -26.85 -5.76 12.87
N LYS A 8 -27.06 -4.89 13.85
CA LYS A 8 -26.04 -4.00 14.42
C LYS A 8 -25.04 -4.79 15.30
N ILE A 9 -25.54 -5.76 16.06
CA ILE A 9 -24.73 -6.67 16.88
C ILE A 9 -23.93 -7.62 16.00
N GLY A 10 -24.56 -8.26 15.01
CA GLY A 10 -23.87 -9.16 14.06
C GLY A 10 -22.75 -8.44 13.29
N LYS A 11 -22.97 -7.18 12.88
CA LYS A 11 -21.93 -6.36 12.23
C LYS A 11 -20.76 -6.04 13.16
N ARG A 12 -21.01 -5.74 14.45
CA ARG A 12 -19.94 -5.47 15.44
C ARG A 12 -19.17 -6.73 15.83
N VAL A 13 -19.88 -7.85 16.01
CA VAL A 13 -19.27 -9.16 16.28
C VAL A 13 -18.40 -9.58 15.09
N LEU A 14 -18.83 -9.35 13.86
CA LEU A 14 -17.99 -9.60 12.68
C LEU A 14 -16.80 -8.63 12.61
N GLN A 15 -17.01 -7.33 12.84
CA GLN A 15 -15.95 -6.32 12.76
C GLN A 15 -14.86 -6.45 13.84
N ILE A 16 -15.21 -6.97 15.02
CA ILE A 16 -14.28 -7.11 16.15
C ILE A 16 -13.81 -8.57 16.29
N GLY A 17 -14.72 -9.53 16.12
CA GLY A 17 -14.42 -10.95 16.17
C GLY A 17 -13.49 -11.40 15.05
N LEU A 18 -13.66 -10.89 13.83
CA LEU A 18 -12.78 -11.22 12.71
C LEU A 18 -11.30 -10.82 12.97
N PRO A 19 -10.96 -9.57 13.33
CA PRO A 19 -9.58 -9.23 13.65
C PRO A 19 -9.05 -9.99 14.87
N ILE A 20 -9.86 -10.28 15.89
CA ILE A 20 -9.44 -11.10 17.04
C ILE A 20 -9.09 -12.52 16.60
N VAL A 21 -9.92 -13.14 15.76
CA VAL A 21 -9.66 -14.49 15.22
C VAL A 21 -8.41 -14.47 14.34
N ILE A 22 -8.23 -13.45 13.50
CA ILE A 22 -7.03 -13.28 12.67
C ILE A 22 -5.80 -13.15 13.56
N ILE A 23 -5.83 -12.29 14.59
CA ILE A 23 -4.71 -12.10 15.53
C ILE A 23 -4.42 -13.40 16.29
N ALA A 24 -5.45 -14.08 16.80
CA ALA A 24 -5.30 -15.36 17.50
C ALA A 24 -4.70 -16.45 16.58
N PHE A 25 -5.12 -16.50 15.32
CA PHE A 25 -4.56 -17.39 14.31
C PHE A 25 -3.08 -17.06 14.01
N PHE A 26 -2.74 -15.78 13.84
CA PHE A 26 -1.36 -15.34 13.67
C PHE A 26 -0.50 -15.69 14.89
N LEU A 27 -0.98 -15.43 16.11
CA LEU A 27 -0.26 -15.77 17.34
C LEU A 27 -0.10 -17.28 17.51
N TYR A 28 -1.12 -18.07 17.17
CA TYR A 28 -1.05 -19.52 17.15
C TYR A 28 0.01 -20.00 16.14
N LYS A 29 -0.01 -19.47 14.91
CA LYS A 29 0.97 -19.80 13.87
C LYS A 29 2.38 -19.37 14.22
N ILE A 30 2.56 -18.21 14.85
CA ILE A 30 3.86 -17.73 15.35
C ILE A 30 4.38 -18.63 16.46
N ARG A 31 3.50 -19.13 17.34
CA ARG A 31 3.85 -20.05 18.43
C ARG A 31 4.20 -21.45 17.94
N ASP A 32 3.48 -21.97 16.93
CA ASP A 32 3.77 -23.26 16.30
C ASP A 32 4.99 -23.22 15.35
N TRP A 33 5.38 -22.02 14.89
CA TRP A 33 6.61 -21.84 14.12
C TRP A 33 7.84 -21.95 15.04
N GLY A 34 8.33 -23.18 15.24
CA GLY A 34 9.60 -23.47 15.95
C GLY A 34 10.83 -22.75 15.39
N ASN A 35 10.72 -22.12 14.22
CA ASN A 35 11.77 -21.32 13.59
C ASN A 35 11.87 -19.89 14.16
N TRP A 36 10.95 -19.44 15.02
CA TRP A 36 11.07 -18.10 15.63
C TRP A 36 12.37 -17.94 16.43
N GLN A 37 12.76 -18.98 17.18
CA GLN A 37 14.04 -19.01 17.89
C GLN A 37 15.24 -19.00 16.92
N GLN A 38 15.13 -19.67 15.76
CA GLN A 38 16.17 -19.60 14.72
C GLN A 38 16.24 -18.22 14.06
N LEU A 39 15.10 -17.56 13.81
CA LEU A 39 15.04 -16.21 13.24
C LEU A 39 15.70 -15.19 14.18
N VAL A 40 15.41 -15.29 15.49
CA VAL A 40 15.99 -14.42 16.52
C VAL A 40 17.48 -14.73 16.73
N ALA A 41 17.90 -16.00 16.68
CA ALA A 41 19.32 -16.35 16.73
C ALA A 41 20.11 -15.87 15.51
N SER A 42 19.44 -15.66 14.37
CA SER A 42 20.07 -15.26 13.10
C SER A 42 20.29 -13.75 12.97
N PHE A 43 19.85 -12.92 13.93
CA PHE A 43 20.07 -11.46 13.88
C PHE A 43 21.56 -11.09 13.75
N HIS A 44 22.47 -11.88 14.33
CA HIS A 44 23.92 -11.66 14.20
C HIS A 44 24.48 -11.99 12.82
N GLN A 45 23.77 -12.76 11.99
CA GLN A 45 24.18 -13.09 10.63
C GLN A 45 23.70 -12.06 9.60
N TRP A 46 22.96 -11.04 10.03
CA TRP A 46 22.43 -10.04 9.12
C TRP A 46 23.55 -9.16 8.59
N ASN A 47 23.61 -9.06 7.26
CA ASN A 47 24.54 -8.14 6.62
C ASN A 47 24.00 -6.70 6.76
N TYR A 48 24.55 -5.95 7.71
CA TYR A 48 24.15 -4.56 7.98
C TYR A 48 24.31 -3.64 6.76
N TRP A 49 25.23 -3.95 5.84
CA TRP A 49 25.37 -3.19 4.60
C TRP A 49 24.17 -3.36 3.67
N LEU A 50 23.72 -4.60 3.48
CA LEU A 50 22.51 -4.88 2.70
C LEU A 50 21.27 -4.28 3.37
N LEU A 51 21.20 -4.31 4.70
CA LEU A 51 20.11 -3.69 5.45
C LEU A 51 20.09 -2.16 5.24
N ALA A 52 21.23 -1.50 5.35
CA ALA A 52 21.35 -0.06 5.10
C ALA A 52 20.99 0.28 3.65
N LEU A 53 21.45 -0.51 2.68
CA LEU A 53 21.13 -0.31 1.26
C LEU A 53 19.62 -0.47 1.00
N SER A 54 19.00 -1.47 1.63
CA SER A 54 17.55 -1.72 1.51
C SER A 54 16.75 -0.57 2.11
N PHE A 55 17.18 -0.07 3.27
CA PHE A 55 16.56 1.07 3.93
C PHE A 55 16.70 2.36 3.11
N LEU A 56 17.88 2.60 2.51
CA LEU A 56 18.08 3.71 1.58
C LEU A 56 17.19 3.57 0.34
N GLY A 57 17.09 2.37 -0.24
CA GLY A 57 16.19 2.10 -1.35
C GLY A 57 14.73 2.41 -1.02
N PHE A 58 14.28 2.05 0.18
CA PHE A 58 12.95 2.38 0.69
C PHE A 58 12.75 3.90 0.82
N ILE A 59 13.71 4.63 1.41
CA ILE A 59 13.62 6.09 1.51
C ILE A 59 13.53 6.73 0.13
N LEU A 60 14.40 6.33 -0.81
CA LEU A 60 14.41 6.86 -2.17
C LEU A 60 13.09 6.58 -2.90
N GLN A 61 12.53 5.38 -2.72
CA GLN A 61 11.22 5.02 -3.25
C GLN A 61 10.11 5.92 -2.69
N GLU A 62 10.09 6.21 -1.39
CA GLU A 62 9.10 7.13 -0.80
C GLU A 62 9.27 8.57 -1.29
N MET A 63 10.51 9.06 -1.41
CA MET A 63 10.78 10.39 -1.99
C MET A 63 10.32 10.49 -3.46
N SER A 64 10.49 9.41 -4.23
CA SER A 64 10.12 9.36 -5.64
C SER A 64 8.63 9.63 -5.86
N TYR A 65 7.78 9.15 -4.95
CA TYR A 65 6.33 9.35 -5.07
C TYR A 65 5.92 10.80 -4.83
N GLY A 66 6.57 11.50 -3.89
CA GLY A 66 6.32 12.93 -3.71
C GLY A 66 6.77 13.77 -4.91
N LEU A 67 7.86 13.37 -5.59
CA LEU A 67 8.31 13.96 -6.86
C LEU A 67 7.29 13.74 -7.99
N ILE A 68 6.83 12.50 -8.16
CA ILE A 68 5.81 12.15 -9.16
C ILE A 68 4.54 12.97 -8.93
N TRP A 69 4.08 13.04 -7.68
CA TRP A 69 2.90 13.82 -7.36
C TRP A 69 3.07 15.32 -7.63
N GLN A 70 4.22 15.90 -7.29
CA GLN A 70 4.51 17.29 -7.64
C GLN A 70 4.43 17.50 -9.16
N ALA A 71 4.98 16.58 -9.95
CA ALA A 71 4.90 16.65 -11.41
C ALA A 71 3.45 16.59 -11.92
N VAL A 72 2.62 15.74 -11.32
CA VAL A 72 1.18 15.67 -11.63
C VAL A 72 0.50 17.00 -11.30
N LEU A 73 0.72 17.57 -10.10
CA LEU A 73 0.14 18.86 -9.71
C LEU A 73 0.56 20.00 -10.65
N ARG A 74 1.84 20.04 -11.05
CA ARG A 74 2.35 21.01 -12.02
C ARG A 74 1.65 20.88 -13.37
N ARG A 75 1.43 19.66 -13.86
CA ARG A 75 0.68 19.41 -15.11
C ARG A 75 -0.79 19.81 -15.01
N LEU A 76 -1.37 19.80 -13.81
CA LEU A 76 -2.72 20.28 -13.52
C LEU A 76 -2.78 21.79 -13.24
N GLY A 77 -1.68 22.54 -13.46
CA GLY A 77 -1.65 24.00 -13.33
C GLY A 77 -1.25 24.51 -11.94
N HIS A 78 -0.86 23.64 -11.00
CA HIS A 78 -0.49 24.03 -9.63
C HIS A 78 0.97 23.70 -9.33
N ALA A 79 1.82 24.73 -9.40
CA ALA A 79 3.24 24.61 -9.08
C ALA A 79 3.48 24.85 -7.57
N LEU A 80 3.66 23.76 -6.82
CA LEU A 80 4.07 23.83 -5.41
C LEU A 80 5.57 23.55 -5.26
N PRO A 81 6.25 24.11 -4.24
CA PRO A 81 7.63 23.76 -3.91
C PRO A 81 7.76 22.27 -3.56
N LEU A 82 8.86 21.63 -3.97
CA LEU A 82 9.07 20.19 -3.77
C LEU A 82 8.99 19.82 -2.28
N ARG A 83 9.60 20.63 -1.43
CA ARG A 83 9.59 20.42 0.02
C ARG A 83 8.18 20.38 0.60
N VAL A 84 7.25 21.18 0.07
CA VAL A 84 5.85 21.19 0.48
C VAL A 84 5.16 19.90 0.03
N CYS A 85 5.35 19.51 -1.23
CA CYS A 85 4.79 18.26 -1.76
C CYS A 85 5.27 17.04 -0.98
N LEU A 86 6.58 16.92 -0.74
CA LEU A 86 7.15 15.81 0.05
C LEU A 86 6.61 15.80 1.47
N ARG A 87 6.56 16.95 2.15
CA ARG A 87 6.04 17.04 3.52
C ARG A 87 4.58 16.56 3.59
N ILE A 88 3.73 17.02 2.67
CA ILE A 88 2.32 16.62 2.62
C ILE A 88 2.21 15.13 2.30
N TYR A 89 2.93 14.66 1.27
CA TYR A 89 2.90 13.26 0.84
C TYR A 89 3.26 12.31 1.98
N LEU A 90 4.45 12.50 2.56
CA LEU A 90 4.97 11.62 3.60
C LEU A 90 4.10 11.64 4.85
N ALA A 91 3.64 12.83 5.27
CA ALA A 91 2.76 12.95 6.42
C ALA A 91 1.38 12.30 6.18
N SER A 92 0.86 12.33 4.94
CA SER A 92 -0.37 11.62 4.58
C SER A 92 -0.19 10.10 4.55
N GLU A 93 0.99 9.60 4.20
CA GLU A 93 1.28 8.16 4.27
C GLU A 93 1.25 7.63 5.72
N PHE A 94 1.73 8.37 6.71
CA PHE A 94 1.57 7.98 8.12
C PHE A 94 0.10 7.88 8.55
N VAL A 95 -0.76 8.74 7.99
CA VAL A 95 -2.19 8.75 8.28
C VAL A 95 -2.90 7.52 7.69
N ARG A 96 -2.32 6.85 6.68
CA ARG A 96 -2.92 5.65 6.06
C ARG A 96 -3.08 4.50 7.04
N TYR A 97 -2.23 4.45 8.07
CA TYR A 97 -2.24 3.41 9.09
C TYR A 97 -3.37 3.61 10.11
N ILE A 98 -4.08 4.74 10.06
CA ILE A 98 -5.27 4.98 10.87
C ILE A 98 -6.44 4.19 10.30
N PRO A 99 -7.16 3.40 11.13
CA PRO A 99 -8.29 2.60 10.67
C PRO A 99 -9.35 3.49 9.99
N GLY A 100 -9.72 3.09 8.77
CA GLY A 100 -10.72 3.80 7.96
C GLY A 100 -10.33 3.97 6.49
N ASN A 101 -9.07 3.77 6.10
CA ASN A 101 -8.52 3.92 4.73
C ASN A 101 -8.77 5.28 4.02
N VAL A 102 -9.74 6.10 4.41
CA VAL A 102 -10.07 7.38 3.74
C VAL A 102 -9.24 8.55 4.27
N TRP A 103 -8.61 8.40 5.43
CA TRP A 103 -7.93 9.50 6.12
C TRP A 103 -6.71 10.03 5.37
N HIS A 104 -5.92 9.16 4.73
CA HIS A 104 -4.77 9.60 3.94
C HIS A 104 -5.19 10.45 2.74
N VAL A 105 -6.33 10.10 2.10
CA VAL A 105 -6.91 10.88 0.99
C VAL A 105 -7.36 12.24 1.48
N LEU A 106 -8.15 12.28 2.56
CA LEU A 106 -8.70 13.53 3.09
C LEU A 106 -7.60 14.47 3.58
N THR A 107 -6.61 13.98 4.32
CA THR A 107 -5.51 14.81 4.80
C THR A 107 -4.74 15.45 3.66
N ARG A 108 -4.47 14.68 2.60
CA ARG A 108 -3.76 15.19 1.42
C ARG A 108 -4.55 16.29 0.71
N ILE A 109 -5.86 16.10 0.52
CA ILE A 109 -6.76 17.10 -0.06
C ILE A 109 -6.83 18.37 0.80
N LEU A 110 -7.00 18.21 2.12
CA LEU A 110 -7.11 19.34 3.05
C LEU A 110 -5.80 20.13 3.16
N TRP A 111 -4.66 19.44 3.20
CA TRP A 111 -3.36 20.08 3.35
C TRP A 111 -2.88 20.74 2.08
N VAL A 112 -3.09 20.13 0.91
CA VAL A 112 -2.75 20.78 -0.36
C VAL A 112 -3.69 21.96 -0.65
N GLY A 113 -4.92 21.90 -0.17
CA GLY A 113 -5.88 23.02 -0.26
C GLY A 113 -5.40 24.29 0.45
N LYS A 114 -4.54 24.18 1.48
CA LYS A 114 -3.91 25.35 2.14
C LYS A 114 -2.98 26.13 1.21
N TYR A 115 -2.59 25.55 0.08
CA TYR A 115 -1.74 26.15 -0.95
C TYR A 115 -2.53 26.55 -2.20
N GLY A 116 -3.85 26.70 -2.08
CA GLY A 116 -4.72 27.18 -3.17
C GLY A 116 -5.09 26.12 -4.21
N VAL A 117 -4.82 24.83 -3.96
CA VAL A 117 -5.25 23.75 -4.85
C VAL A 117 -6.71 23.39 -4.58
N PRO A 118 -7.62 23.50 -5.57
CA PRO A 118 -9.01 23.10 -5.42
C PRO A 118 -9.15 21.61 -5.07
N ARG A 119 -10.13 21.27 -4.23
CA ARG A 119 -10.38 19.87 -3.80
C ARG A 119 -10.55 18.88 -4.98
N PRO A 120 -11.28 19.23 -6.07
CA PRO A 120 -11.40 18.33 -7.21
C PRO A 120 -10.06 18.04 -7.89
N ILE A 121 -9.19 19.06 -8.00
CA ILE A 121 -7.86 18.92 -8.59
C ILE A 121 -6.94 18.10 -7.69
N ALA A 122 -7.00 18.32 -6.37
CA ALA A 122 -6.28 17.50 -5.41
C ALA A 122 -6.65 16.02 -5.54
N PHE A 123 -7.94 15.70 -5.59
CA PHE A 123 -8.41 14.33 -5.78
C PHE A 123 -7.99 13.76 -7.14
N ALA A 124 -8.18 14.51 -8.23
CA ALA A 124 -7.76 14.11 -9.56
C ALA A 124 -6.25 13.82 -9.63
N SER A 125 -5.42 14.63 -8.97
CA SER A 125 -3.97 14.43 -8.91
C SER A 125 -3.58 13.10 -8.26
N MET A 126 -4.32 12.68 -7.23
CA MET A 126 -4.11 11.41 -6.54
C MET A 126 -4.57 10.22 -7.40
N THR A 127 -5.68 10.38 -8.12
CA THR A 127 -6.17 9.36 -9.05
C THR A 127 -5.18 9.13 -10.21
N VAL A 128 -4.67 10.22 -10.80
CA VAL A 128 -3.65 10.15 -11.86
C VAL A 128 -2.38 9.50 -11.33
N GLU A 129 -1.94 9.84 -10.13
CA GLU A 129 -0.80 9.19 -9.48
C GLU A 129 -1.03 7.68 -9.32
N LEU A 130 -2.20 7.26 -8.81
CA LEU A 130 -2.53 5.84 -8.63
C LEU A 130 -2.52 5.08 -9.96
N ILE A 131 -3.18 5.62 -10.99
CA ILE A 131 -3.20 5.03 -12.33
C ILE A 131 -1.78 4.90 -12.88
N THR A 132 -0.95 5.94 -12.69
CA THR A 132 0.45 5.93 -13.15
C THR A 132 1.26 4.84 -12.44
N LYS A 133 1.09 4.67 -11.11
CA LYS A 133 1.75 3.59 -10.35
C LYS A 133 1.31 2.21 -10.83
N LEU A 134 0.01 2.02 -11.05
CA LEU A 134 -0.54 0.75 -11.54
C LEU A 134 -0.03 0.43 -12.95
N ALA A 135 -0.04 1.41 -13.85
CA ALA A 135 0.47 1.25 -15.21
C ALA A 135 1.97 0.93 -15.23
N ALA A 136 2.78 1.64 -14.42
CA ALA A 136 4.19 1.37 -14.29
C ALA A 136 4.47 -0.03 -13.72
N GLY A 137 3.74 -0.45 -12.69
CA GLY A 137 3.84 -1.78 -12.11
C GLY A 137 3.47 -2.88 -13.11
N ALA A 138 2.38 -2.70 -13.86
CA ALA A 138 1.96 -3.63 -14.90
C ALA A 138 3.00 -3.73 -16.03
N LEU A 139 3.59 -2.60 -16.44
CA LEU A 139 4.64 -2.57 -17.46
C LEU A 139 5.91 -3.28 -16.98
N ILE A 140 6.38 -2.97 -15.77
CA ILE A 140 7.56 -3.63 -15.18
C ILE A 140 7.34 -5.14 -15.08
N PHE A 141 6.14 -5.56 -14.66
CA PHE A 141 5.75 -6.96 -14.61
C PHE A 141 5.75 -7.62 -16.00
N ALA A 142 5.16 -6.96 -17.02
CA ALA A 142 5.16 -7.48 -18.38
C ALA A 142 6.58 -7.63 -18.95
N VAL A 143 7.47 -6.68 -18.65
CA VAL A 143 8.87 -6.74 -19.06
C VAL A 143 9.63 -7.83 -18.29
N SER A 144 9.40 -7.98 -16.99
CA SER A 144 10.08 -9.00 -16.19
C SER A 144 9.74 -10.42 -16.63
N LEU A 145 8.53 -10.64 -17.17
CA LEU A 145 8.13 -11.92 -17.77
C LEU A 145 9.01 -12.33 -18.96
N LEU A 146 9.57 -11.38 -19.72
CA LEU A 146 10.49 -11.69 -20.83
C LEU A 146 11.79 -12.35 -20.36
N PHE A 147 12.18 -12.08 -19.11
CA PHE A 147 13.36 -12.67 -18.47
C PHE A 147 13.03 -13.91 -17.65
N TRP A 148 11.75 -14.30 -17.58
CA TRP A 148 11.32 -15.46 -16.84
C TRP A 148 11.51 -16.72 -17.68
N GLY A 149 12.51 -17.53 -17.33
CA GLY A 149 12.91 -18.72 -18.11
C GLY A 149 11.87 -19.84 -18.22
N ASN A 150 10.72 -19.75 -17.55
CA ASN A 150 9.63 -20.73 -17.62
C ASN A 150 8.26 -20.06 -17.80
N LEU A 151 7.98 -19.62 -19.03
CA LEU A 151 6.69 -19.02 -19.41
C LEU A 151 5.50 -19.98 -19.22
N GLY A 152 5.75 -21.30 -19.19
CA GLY A 152 4.71 -22.34 -19.02
C GLY A 152 4.01 -22.30 -17.66
N THR A 153 4.70 -21.84 -16.61
CA THR A 153 4.11 -21.68 -15.25
C THR A 153 3.09 -20.53 -15.21
N VAL A 154 3.29 -19.49 -16.03
CA VAL A 154 2.38 -18.34 -16.09
C VAL A 154 1.09 -18.73 -16.82
N SER A 155 1.19 -19.50 -17.92
CA SER A 155 0.01 -20.02 -18.61
C SER A 155 -0.82 -20.98 -17.75
N SER A 156 -0.18 -21.82 -16.92
CA SER A 156 -0.90 -22.73 -16.03
C SER A 156 -1.65 -22.02 -14.90
N LEU A 157 -1.15 -20.87 -14.41
CA LEU A 157 -1.84 -20.04 -13.42
C LEU A 157 -3.10 -19.36 -14.00
N PHE A 158 -3.04 -18.91 -15.26
CA PHE A 158 -4.21 -18.39 -15.97
C PHE A 158 -5.26 -19.49 -16.22
N GLN A 159 -4.86 -20.70 -16.61
CA GLN A 159 -5.78 -21.83 -16.79
C GLN A 159 -6.41 -22.28 -15.46
N SER A 160 -5.65 -22.33 -14.37
CA SER A 160 -6.16 -22.74 -13.05
C SER A 160 -7.16 -21.73 -12.48
N SER A 161 -6.96 -20.43 -12.75
CA SER A 161 -7.89 -19.38 -12.33
C SER A 161 -9.22 -19.43 -13.08
N PHE A 162 -9.21 -19.91 -14.34
CA PHE A 162 -10.43 -20.10 -15.13
C PHE A 162 -11.26 -21.31 -14.66
N ILE A 163 -10.61 -22.38 -14.18
CA ILE A 163 -11.29 -23.59 -13.67
C ILE A 163 -11.96 -23.35 -12.30
N ILE A 164 -11.48 -22.42 -11.49
CA ILE A 164 -12.06 -22.11 -10.17
C ILE A 164 -13.30 -21.20 -10.28
N VAL A 165 -13.50 -20.53 -11.41
CA VAL A 165 -14.58 -19.55 -11.63
C VAL A 165 -15.75 -20.13 -12.45
N LEU A 166 -15.63 -21.38 -12.92
CA LEU A 166 -16.64 -22.08 -13.73
C LEU A 166 -17.19 -23.30 -12.98
#